data_AF-A0A4Y1XLX6-F1
#
_entry.id   AF-A0A4Y1XLX6-F1
#
_cell.length_a   1.000
_cell.length_b   1.000
_cell.length_c   1.000
_cell.angle_alpha   90.00
_cell.angle_beta   90.00
_cell.angle_gamma   90.00
#
_symmetry.space_group_name_H-M   'P 1'
#
loop_
_entity.id
_entity.type
_entity.pdbx_description
1 polymer ?
#
loop_
_entity_poly.entity_id
_entity_poly.type
_entity_poly.pdbx_seq_one_letter_code
_entity_poly.pdbx_strand_id
1 'polypeptide(L)' 'MPGDTLRVAVRFDTSGQRGWLFKVLRVYFSGGERPLRLYVEADVQ' A
#
# COMPACT_ATOMS: atom_id res chain seq x y z
N MET A 1 -7.34 -16.24 13.83
CA MET A 1 -6.74 -17.59 13.84
C MET A 1 -5.79 -17.73 12.66
N PRO A 2 -4.86 -18.70 12.67
CA PRO A 2 -4.07 -19.01 11.48
C PRO A 2 -5.00 -19.27 10.29
N GLY A 3 -4.84 -18.50 9.22
CA GLY A 3 -5.71 -18.56 8.03
C GLY A 3 -6.83 -17.52 7.96
N ASP A 4 -7.00 -16.67 8.99
CA ASP A 4 -7.96 -15.56 8.92
C ASP A 4 -7.58 -14.56 7.81
N THR A 5 -8.59 -14.09 7.09
CA THR A 5 -8.43 -13.01 6.12
C THR A 5 -8.85 -11.68 6.73
N LEU A 6 -7.98 -10.68 6.63
CA LEU A 6 -8.31 -9.30 6.95
C LEU A 6 -8.51 -8.49 5.67
N ARG A 7 -9.62 -7.75 5.57
CA ARG A 7 -9.85 -6.79 4.48
C ARG A 7 -9.36 -5.42 4.90
N VAL A 8 -8.45 -4.84 4.12
CA VAL A 8 -7.90 -3.49 4.33
C VAL A 8 -8.17 -2.65 3.10
N ALA A 9 -8.56 -1.39 3.30
CA ALA A 9 -8.71 -0.40 2.24
C ALA A 9 -7.71 0.74 2.45
N VAL A 10 -7.02 1.14 1.38
CA VAL A 10 -6.07 2.27 1.38
C VAL A 10 -6.55 3.26 0.32
N ARG A 11 -6.70 4.53 0.71
CA ARG A 11 -6.99 5.62 -0.23
C ARG A 11 -5.70 6.33 -0.59
N PHE A 12 -5.42 6.37 -1.88
CA PHE A 12 -4.34 7.16 -2.45
C PHE A 12 -4.89 8.52 -2.86
N ASP A 13 -4.71 9.53 -2.00
CA ASP A 13 -5.09 10.90 -2.30
C ASP A 13 -3.91 11.61 -2.99
N THR A 14 -4.14 12.10 -4.20
CA THR A 14 -3.11 12.77 -5.01
C THR A 14 -2.98 14.24 -4.65
N SER A 15 -3.97 14.80 -3.93
CA SER A 15 -4.02 16.20 -3.49
C SER A 15 -3.72 17.20 -4.60
N GLY A 16 -4.14 16.89 -5.83
CA GLY A 16 -3.93 17.71 -7.02
C GLY A 16 -2.65 17.42 -7.82
N GLN A 17 -1.83 16.46 -7.39
CA GLN A 17 -0.70 15.96 -8.19
C GLN A 17 -1.21 15.24 -9.44
N ARG A 18 -0.51 15.44 -10.56
CA ARG A 18 -0.81 14.86 -11.88
C ARG A 18 0.41 14.16 -12.47
N GLY A 19 0.17 13.33 -13.48
CA GLY A 19 1.16 12.50 -14.14
C GLY A 19 1.40 11.20 -13.41
N TRP A 20 2.51 10.55 -13.75
CA TRP A 20 2.88 9.27 -13.18
C TRP A 20 3.38 9.42 -11.73
N LEU A 21 2.75 8.67 -10.82
CA LEU A 21 3.09 8.63 -9.41
C LEU A 21 3.44 7.21 -8.98
N PHE A 22 4.48 7.09 -8.17
CA PHE A 22 4.94 5.84 -7.57
C PHE A 22 5.04 5.96 -6.06
N LYS A 23 4.46 5.02 -5.31
CA LYS A 23 4.60 4.92 -3.86
C LYS A 23 4.82 3.48 -3.41
N VAL A 24 5.54 3.33 -2.30
CA VAL A 24 5.77 2.03 -1.65
C VAL A 24 5.08 2.03 -0.30
N LEU A 25 4.09 1.16 -0.12
CA LEU A 25 3.50 0.89 1.20
C LEU A 25 4.25 -0.27 1.85
N ARG A 26 4.69 -0.08 3.10
CA ARG A 26 5.30 -1.13 3.92
C ARG A 26 4.31 -1.56 4.98
N VAL A 27 3.89 -2.81 4.93
CA VAL A 27 2.99 -3.42 5.92
C VAL A 27 3.83 -4.27 6.86
N TYR A 28 3.84 -3.89 8.14
CA TYR A 28 4.57 -4.59 9.19
C TYR A 28 3.62 -5.53 9.93
N PHE A 29 3.99 -6.80 10.02
CA PHE A 29 3.29 -7.80 10.80
C PHE A 29 4.07 -8.07 12.08
N SER A 30 3.36 -8.30 13.18
CA SER A 30 3.99 -8.67 14.45
C SER A 30 4.84 -9.93 14.28
N GLY A 31 6.10 -9.88 14.72
CA GLY A 31 7.06 -10.98 14.58
C GLY A 31 7.67 -11.15 13.19
N GLY A 32 7.33 -10.32 12.21
CA GLY A 32 7.95 -10.34 10.88
C GLY A 32 9.27 -9.57 10.84
N GLU A 33 10.36 -10.18 10.38
CA GLU A 33 11.66 -9.51 10.24
C GLU A 33 11.69 -8.47 9.11
N ARG A 34 10.81 -8.63 8.10
CA ARG A 34 10.73 -7.74 6.94
C ARG A 34 9.27 -7.39 6.64
N PRO A 35 8.98 -6.15 6.23
CA PRO A 35 7.63 -5.78 5.85
C PRO A 35 7.24 -6.38 4.51
N LEU A 36 5.96 -6.67 4.34
CA LEU A 36 5.36 -6.82 3.01
C LEU A 36 5.41 -5.45 2.31
N ARG A 37 5.93 -5.42 1.08
CA ARG A 37 6.00 -4.20 0.26
C ARG A 37 4.94 -4.26 -0.82
N LEU A 38 4.07 -3.26 -0.85
CA LEU A 38 3.13 -3.03 -1.94
C LEU A 38 3.64 -1.84 -2.76
N TYR A 39 3.89 -2.09 -4.04
CA TYR A 39 4.26 -1.05 -5.00
C TYR A 39 2.98 -0.56 -5.67
N VAL A 40 2.74 0.76 -5.57
CA VAL A 40 1.54 1.40 -6.08
C VAL A 40 1.96 2.40 -7.14
N GLU A 41 1.52 2.14 -8.36
CA GLU A 41 1.68 3.00 -9.51
C GLU A 41 0.32 3.54 -9.92
N ALA A 42 0.27 4.83 -10.22
CA ALA A 42 -0.92 5.49 -10.72
C ALA A 42 -0.53 6.54 -11.76
N ASP A 43 -1.20 6.50 -12.91
CA ASP A 43 -1.22 7.63 -13.84
C ASP A 43 -2.44 8.49 -13.51
N VAL A 44 -2.20 9.74 -13.11
CA VAL A 44 -3.22 10.65 -12.58
C VAL A 44 -3.41 11.82 -13.55
N GLN A 45 -4.63 11.99 -14.06
CA GLN A 45 -4.98 13.10 -14.96
C GLN A 45 -5.34 14.40 -14.23
#